data_AF-A0A6A6WLU7-F1
#
_entry.id   AF-A0A6A6WLU7-F1
#
_cell.length_a   1.000
_cell.length_b   1.000
_cell.length_c   1.000
_cell.angle_alpha   90.00
_cell.angle_beta   90.00
_cell.angle_gamma   90.00
#
_symmetry.space_group_name_H-M   'P 1'
#
loop_
_entity.id
_entity.type
_entity.pdbx_description
1 polymer ?
#
loop_
_entity_poly.entity_id
_entity_poly.type
_entity_poly.pdbx_seq_one_letter_code
_entity_poly.pdbx_strand_id
1 'polypeptide(L)'
;MRLAIVLTALAITVAAIPAPRRGRPLLFNDFGTTAPPQNTPPVGVDNPQNGVDAQDTNNDANAQNAAANDQQPPKNNNNGGGTIDLALIPDFGITAGNPLPGTSDCIGSVPGVPIPCTCPPSKEAFAAKLQEFLAAGQTPAGAAVSFPAGNSKQDQIVRIDTALVTLQSFTGQPGVGCPASSTTLLEQKRALQQG
;
A
#
# COMPACT_ATOMS: atom_id res chain seq x y z
N MET A 1 45.68 8.92 -33.19
CA MET A 1 45.05 7.59 -33.12
C MET A 1 43.54 7.79 -33.18
N ARG A 2 42.88 7.26 -34.22
CA ARG A 2 41.46 7.47 -34.51
C ARG A 2 40.62 6.49 -33.67
N LEU A 3 39.76 7.01 -32.80
CA LEU A 3 38.81 6.22 -32.03
C LEU A 3 37.55 6.00 -32.88
N ALA A 4 37.35 4.78 -33.33
CA ALA A 4 36.21 4.38 -34.15
C ALA A 4 34.94 4.23 -33.30
N ILE A 5 33.92 5.02 -33.62
CA ILE A 5 32.57 4.90 -33.07
C ILE A 5 31.88 3.73 -33.80
N VAL A 6 31.71 2.62 -33.09
CA VAL A 6 30.92 1.47 -33.58
C VAL A 6 29.46 1.76 -33.32
N LEU A 7 28.75 2.23 -34.35
CA LEU A 7 27.30 2.40 -34.35
C LEU A 7 26.66 1.02 -34.61
N THR A 8 26.32 0.28 -33.56
CA THR A 8 25.48 -0.92 -33.70
C THR A 8 24.03 -0.51 -33.87
N ALA A 9 23.52 -0.63 -35.10
CA ALA A 9 22.11 -0.46 -35.44
C ALA A 9 21.28 -1.58 -34.80
N LEU A 10 20.40 -1.24 -33.87
CA LEU A 10 19.43 -2.15 -33.30
C LEU A 10 18.22 -2.21 -34.26
N ALA A 11 18.03 -3.35 -34.93
CA ALA A 11 16.88 -3.60 -35.77
C ALA A 11 15.63 -3.78 -34.89
N ILE A 12 14.65 -2.88 -35.01
CA ILE A 12 13.35 -2.98 -34.35
C ILE A 12 12.46 -3.89 -35.20
N THR A 13 12.28 -5.14 -34.76
CA THR A 13 11.30 -6.06 -35.34
C THR A 13 9.91 -5.67 -34.84
N VAL A 14 9.10 -5.08 -35.72
CA VAL A 14 7.68 -4.78 -35.45
C VAL A 14 6.89 -6.09 -35.55
N ALA A 15 6.47 -6.63 -34.40
CA ALA A 15 5.52 -7.74 -34.34
C ALA A 15 4.08 -7.22 -34.52
N ALA A 16 3.33 -7.82 -35.44
CA ALA A 16 1.95 -7.48 -35.76
C ALA A 16 1.00 -7.85 -34.60
N ILE A 17 0.13 -6.90 -34.21
CA ILE A 17 -0.92 -7.09 -33.19
C ILE A 17 -2.17 -7.66 -33.86
N PRO A 18 -2.72 -8.81 -33.42
CA PRO A 18 -3.99 -9.32 -33.93
C PRO A 18 -5.20 -8.52 -33.40
N ALA A 19 -6.16 -8.28 -34.29
CA ALA A 19 -7.38 -7.49 -34.07
C ALA A 19 -8.33 -8.07 -33.00
N PRO A 20 -9.18 -7.23 -32.36
CA PRO A 20 -10.17 -7.68 -31.38
C PRO A 20 -11.34 -8.44 -32.02
N ARG A 21 -11.70 -9.58 -31.43
CA ARG A 21 -12.88 -10.37 -31.79
C ARG A 21 -14.16 -9.66 -31.34
N ARG A 22 -15.09 -9.48 -32.28
CA ARG A 22 -16.47 -9.02 -32.05
C ARG A 22 -17.21 -10.04 -31.17
N GLY A 23 -17.59 -9.62 -29.96
CA GLY A 23 -18.55 -10.34 -29.11
C GLY A 23 -19.96 -10.24 -29.69
N ARG A 24 -20.62 -11.39 -29.79
CA ARG A 24 -22.01 -11.58 -30.20
C ARG A 24 -22.99 -11.01 -29.16
N PRO A 25 -24.13 -10.44 -29.57
CA PRO A 25 -25.25 -10.19 -28.67
C PRO A 25 -26.02 -11.50 -28.44
N LEU A 26 -26.22 -11.89 -27.18
CA LEU A 26 -27.20 -12.92 -26.82
C LEU A 26 -28.34 -12.27 -26.04
N LEU A 27 -29.49 -12.36 -26.69
CA LEU A 27 -30.88 -12.32 -26.26
C LEU A 27 -31.22 -11.95 -24.81
N PHE A 28 -32.09 -10.94 -24.75
CA PHE A 28 -33.13 -10.73 -23.75
C PHE A 28 -33.95 -12.00 -23.49
N ASN A 29 -34.04 -12.42 -22.23
CA ASN A 29 -35.14 -13.23 -21.73
C ASN A 29 -35.77 -12.54 -20.52
N ASP A 30 -36.92 -11.94 -20.80
CA ASP A 30 -38.24 -12.12 -20.19
C ASP A 30 -38.46 -12.04 -18.66
N PHE A 31 -39.61 -11.43 -18.38
CA PHE A 31 -40.15 -10.96 -17.13
C PHE A 31 -40.54 -12.10 -16.17
N GLY A 32 -40.19 -11.93 -14.90
CA GLY A 32 -40.66 -12.77 -13.80
C GLY A 32 -40.96 -11.93 -12.56
N THR A 33 -42.11 -11.28 -12.56
CA THR A 33 -42.72 -10.67 -11.37
C THR A 33 -43.02 -11.75 -10.34
N THR A 34 -42.31 -11.74 -9.20
CA THR A 34 -42.81 -12.33 -7.95
C THR A 34 -42.49 -11.42 -6.76
N ALA A 35 -43.48 -11.31 -5.90
CA ALA A 35 -43.66 -10.34 -4.82
C ALA A 35 -42.61 -10.41 -3.68
N PRO A 36 -42.49 -9.35 -2.86
CA PRO A 36 -41.59 -9.33 -1.71
C PRO A 36 -42.15 -10.12 -0.52
N PRO A 37 -41.35 -10.97 0.16
CA PRO A 37 -41.68 -11.39 1.52
C PRO A 37 -41.31 -10.26 2.51
N GLN A 38 -42.32 -9.75 3.20
CA GLN A 38 -42.15 -8.93 4.40
C GLN A 38 -41.54 -9.79 5.50
N ASN A 39 -40.38 -9.39 6.03
CA ASN A 39 -39.79 -10.03 7.20
C ASN A 39 -39.74 -9.01 8.33
N THR A 40 -40.61 -9.22 9.31
CA THR A 40 -40.73 -8.49 10.57
C THR A 40 -39.59 -8.88 11.53
N PRO A 41 -39.04 -7.94 12.31
CA PRO A 41 -38.10 -8.27 13.37
C PRO A 41 -38.83 -8.79 14.62
N PRO A 42 -38.39 -9.89 15.25
CA PRO A 42 -38.82 -10.22 16.59
C PRO A 42 -38.03 -9.42 17.63
N VAL A 43 -38.78 -8.71 18.48
CA VAL A 43 -38.35 -8.13 19.74
C VAL A 43 -38.31 -9.26 20.77
N GLY A 44 -37.19 -9.45 21.46
CA GLY A 44 -37.05 -10.43 22.54
C GLY A 44 -35.86 -10.09 23.41
N VAL A 45 -36.13 -9.63 24.63
CA VAL A 45 -35.18 -9.18 25.65
C VAL A 45 -35.34 -10.13 26.82
N ASP A 46 -34.52 -11.18 26.93
CA ASP A 46 -34.51 -12.02 28.14
C ASP A 46 -33.10 -12.61 28.35
N ASN A 47 -32.39 -12.04 29.32
CA ASN A 47 -31.21 -12.62 29.98
C ASN A 47 -31.70 -13.27 31.29
N PRO A 48 -31.32 -14.52 31.60
CA PRO A 48 -30.64 -14.72 32.88
C PRO A 48 -29.61 -15.87 32.96
N GLN A 49 -28.62 -15.66 33.84
CA GLN A 49 -27.96 -16.58 34.80
C GLN A 49 -27.22 -17.82 34.24
N ASN A 50 -25.88 -17.86 34.31
CA ASN A 50 -25.06 -18.28 35.47
C ASN A 50 -25.40 -19.70 35.98
N GLY A 51 -24.50 -20.66 35.69
CA GLY A 51 -24.55 -22.04 36.18
C GLY A 51 -23.26 -22.79 35.82
N VAL A 52 -22.69 -23.44 36.81
CA VAL A 52 -21.35 -24.04 36.95
C VAL A 52 -21.28 -25.50 36.47
N ASP A 53 -20.10 -26.11 36.64
CA ASP A 53 -19.70 -27.53 36.47
C ASP A 53 -19.05 -27.84 35.09
N ALA A 54 -17.71 -27.86 34.95
CA ALA A 54 -16.75 -28.91 35.36
C ALA A 54 -17.15 -30.28 34.76
N GLN A 55 -16.37 -31.07 34.02
CA GLN A 55 -14.94 -31.37 33.82
C GLN A 55 -14.83 -31.90 32.35
N ASP A 56 -13.72 -32.11 31.65
CA ASP A 56 -12.46 -32.72 32.05
C ASP A 56 -11.47 -32.72 30.86
N THR A 57 -10.18 -32.68 31.21
CA THR A 57 -8.98 -33.23 30.55
C THR A 57 -8.64 -32.90 29.07
N ASN A 58 -7.45 -32.42 28.70
CA ASN A 58 -6.11 -32.70 29.23
C ASN A 58 -5.14 -31.50 29.09
N ASN A 59 -4.46 -31.20 30.18
CA ASN A 59 -3.14 -30.56 30.22
C ASN A 59 -2.12 -31.46 29.51
N ASP A 60 -1.06 -30.93 28.90
CA ASP A 60 0.23 -30.61 29.53
C ASP A 60 1.11 -30.12 28.36
N ALA A 61 2.08 -29.23 28.44
CA ALA A 61 2.64 -28.35 29.45
C ALA A 61 3.59 -27.42 28.67
N ASN A 62 3.74 -26.15 29.04
CA ASN A 62 5.08 -25.64 29.28
C ASN A 62 5.05 -24.36 30.11
N ALA A 63 5.94 -24.37 31.09
CA ALA A 63 6.00 -23.54 32.26
C ALA A 63 6.51 -22.11 31.99
N GLN A 64 6.19 -21.27 32.95
CA GLN A 64 6.73 -19.93 33.13
C GLN A 64 8.23 -19.99 33.45
N ASN A 65 8.97 -19.15 32.71
CA ASN A 65 10.10 -18.32 33.14
C ASN A 65 11.22 -18.95 34.00
N ALA A 66 12.34 -19.26 33.35
CA ALA A 66 13.67 -19.25 33.96
C ALA A 66 14.65 -18.50 33.05
N ALA A 67 15.47 -17.66 33.67
CA ALA A 67 16.32 -16.63 33.10
C ALA A 67 17.52 -17.14 32.28
N ALA A 68 17.91 -16.40 31.24
CA ALA A 68 19.29 -15.97 30.97
C ALA A 68 19.36 -15.13 29.68
N ASN A 69 20.15 -14.06 29.78
CA ASN A 69 20.60 -13.15 28.73
C ASN A 69 21.24 -13.90 27.56
N ASP A 70 20.66 -13.80 26.36
CA ASP A 70 21.44 -13.80 25.13
C ASP A 70 20.71 -13.01 24.04
N GLN A 71 21.49 -12.24 23.29
CA GLN A 71 21.02 -11.39 22.21
C GLN A 71 20.43 -12.26 21.10
N GLN A 72 19.17 -12.01 20.74
CA GLN A 72 18.70 -12.34 19.40
C GLN A 72 18.11 -11.08 18.76
N PRO A 73 18.70 -10.55 17.67
CA PRO A 73 18.10 -9.45 16.93
C PRO A 73 16.71 -9.87 16.47
N PRO A 74 15.71 -8.97 16.45
CA PRO A 74 14.38 -9.31 15.99
C PRO A 74 14.47 -9.79 14.54
N LYS A 75 14.22 -11.08 14.34
CA LYS A 75 13.94 -11.68 13.04
C LYS A 75 12.70 -10.96 12.50
N ASN A 76 12.86 -10.07 11.52
CA ASN A 76 11.71 -9.63 10.77
C ASN A 76 11.56 -10.47 9.51
N ASN A 77 10.55 -11.33 9.56
CA ASN A 77 10.16 -12.23 8.50
C ASN A 77 9.53 -11.39 7.38
N ASN A 78 10.31 -11.12 6.34
CA ASN A 78 9.74 -10.77 5.04
C ASN A 78 9.04 -12.02 4.48
N ASN A 79 7.77 -12.21 4.80
CA ASN A 79 6.88 -13.10 4.05
C ASN A 79 5.44 -12.59 4.16
N GLY A 80 4.76 -12.49 3.02
CA GLY A 80 3.48 -11.81 2.83
C GLY A 80 2.40 -12.30 3.80
N GLY A 81 1.81 -11.36 4.54
CA GLY A 81 0.69 -11.61 5.46
C GLY A 81 0.70 -10.78 6.74
N GLY A 82 1.78 -10.06 7.05
CA GLY A 82 1.84 -9.15 8.19
C GLY A 82 1.28 -7.76 7.86
N THR A 83 0.53 -7.19 8.80
CA THR A 83 0.13 -5.77 8.78
C THR A 83 1.36 -4.88 8.83
N ILE A 84 1.46 -3.90 7.94
CA ILE A 84 2.55 -2.91 7.95
C ILE A 84 2.49 -2.10 9.25
N ASP A 85 3.60 -2.00 9.95
CA ASP A 85 3.73 -1.09 11.09
C ASP A 85 3.70 0.37 10.60
N LEU A 86 2.67 1.11 11.02
CA LEU A 86 2.49 2.51 10.63
C LEU A 86 3.60 3.42 11.16
N ALA A 87 4.31 3.02 12.21
CA ALA A 87 5.45 3.78 12.74
C ALA A 87 6.66 3.74 11.78
N LEU A 88 6.76 2.74 10.91
CA LEU A 88 7.81 2.65 9.90
C LEU A 88 7.51 3.52 8.67
N ILE A 89 6.25 3.93 8.48
CA ILE A 89 5.83 4.82 7.38
C ILE A 89 6.40 6.22 7.65
N PRO A 90 7.29 6.73 6.78
CA PRO A 90 7.84 8.07 6.92
C PRO A 90 6.73 9.12 7.03
N ASP A 91 6.99 10.20 7.75
CA ASP A 91 6.02 11.28 7.84
C ASP A 91 5.88 11.98 6.48
N PHE A 92 4.67 12.35 6.09
CA PHE A 92 4.46 13.05 4.82
C PHE A 92 4.81 14.53 4.95
N GLY A 93 4.78 15.10 6.16
CA GLY A 93 5.19 16.47 6.47
C GLY A 93 4.27 17.57 5.93
N ILE A 94 3.17 17.22 5.26
CA ILE A 94 2.08 18.14 4.90
C ILE A 94 0.73 17.47 5.14
N THR A 95 -0.31 18.28 5.34
CA THR A 95 -1.69 17.82 5.53
C THR A 95 -2.48 17.99 4.23
N ALA A 96 -3.28 16.98 3.88
CA ALA A 96 -4.16 17.03 2.72
C ALA A 96 -5.24 18.12 2.85
N GLY A 97 -5.76 18.56 1.71
CA GLY A 97 -6.91 19.48 1.69
C GLY A 97 -6.60 20.93 2.06
N ASN A 98 -5.33 21.33 2.18
CA ASN A 98 -4.97 22.73 2.42
C ASN A 98 -5.09 23.55 1.12
N PRO A 99 -6.10 24.40 0.94
CA PRO A 99 -6.42 25.01 -0.35
C PRO A 99 -5.37 26.03 -0.79
N LEU A 100 -5.03 26.05 -2.08
CA LEU A 100 -4.19 27.07 -2.69
C LEU A 100 -5.08 28.23 -3.18
N PRO A 101 -4.87 29.48 -2.69
CA PRO A 101 -5.73 30.61 -3.02
C PRO A 101 -5.86 30.87 -4.53
N GLY A 102 -7.10 31.05 -4.99
CA GLY A 102 -7.39 31.36 -6.40
C GLY A 102 -7.36 30.14 -7.34
N THR A 103 -7.29 28.92 -6.82
CA THR A 103 -7.30 27.67 -7.61
C THR A 103 -8.25 26.62 -7.00
N SER A 104 -8.50 25.52 -7.73
CA SER A 104 -9.17 24.32 -7.19
C SER A 104 -8.20 23.29 -6.59
N ASP A 105 -6.92 23.64 -6.50
CA ASP A 105 -5.84 22.76 -6.04
C ASP A 105 -5.44 23.09 -4.60
N CYS A 106 -4.56 22.24 -4.06
CA CYS A 106 -4.04 22.38 -2.71
C CYS A 106 -2.55 22.72 -2.70
N ILE A 107 -2.09 23.26 -1.57
CA ILE A 107 -0.71 23.67 -1.33
C ILE A 107 0.17 22.42 -1.19
N GLY A 108 1.18 22.29 -2.05
CA GLY A 108 2.22 21.26 -1.94
C GLY A 108 3.35 21.65 -0.98
N SER A 109 4.26 20.70 -0.75
CA SER A 109 5.50 20.91 0.00
C SER A 109 6.48 21.84 -0.70
N VAL A 110 6.41 21.91 -2.04
CA VAL A 110 7.22 22.82 -2.86
C VAL A 110 6.41 24.09 -3.14
N PRO A 111 6.90 25.28 -2.75
CA PRO A 111 6.22 26.54 -3.00
C PRO A 111 5.89 26.74 -4.48
N GLY A 112 4.64 27.10 -4.77
CA GLY A 112 4.18 27.35 -6.13
C GLY A 112 3.87 26.08 -6.96
N VAL A 113 4.01 24.88 -6.40
CA VAL A 113 3.62 23.63 -7.05
C VAL A 113 2.28 23.15 -6.46
N PRO A 114 1.15 23.35 -7.16
CA PRO A 114 -0.14 22.84 -6.72
C PRO A 114 -0.17 21.31 -6.72
N ILE A 115 -0.96 20.73 -5.81
CA ILE A 115 -1.19 19.29 -5.71
C ILE A 115 -2.69 18.98 -5.64
N PRO A 116 -3.11 17.74 -5.97
CA PRO A 116 -4.48 17.31 -5.72
C PRO A 116 -4.82 17.41 -4.23
N CYS A 117 -6.01 17.90 -3.90
CA CYS A 117 -6.42 18.05 -2.50
C CYS A 117 -6.61 16.73 -1.74
N THR A 118 -6.70 15.60 -2.44
CA THR A 118 -6.71 14.26 -1.86
C THR A 118 -5.33 13.78 -1.44
N CYS A 119 -4.27 14.54 -1.75
CA CYS A 119 -2.89 14.20 -1.44
C CYS A 119 -2.35 15.05 -0.27
N PRO A 120 -1.56 14.44 0.64
CA PRO A 120 -1.25 13.02 0.73
C PRO A 120 -2.43 12.18 1.24
N PRO A 121 -2.49 10.86 0.95
CA PRO A 121 -3.47 9.98 1.57
C PRO A 121 -3.21 9.84 3.09
N SER A 122 -4.16 9.25 3.83
CA SER A 122 -3.90 8.87 5.22
C SER A 122 -2.84 7.77 5.30
N LYS A 123 -2.14 7.64 6.44
CA LYS A 123 -1.13 6.59 6.62
C LYS A 123 -1.73 5.19 6.51
N GLU A 124 -2.98 5.00 6.92
CA GLU A 124 -3.71 3.74 6.82
C GLU A 124 -4.02 3.39 5.35
N ALA A 125 -4.52 4.35 4.58
CA ALA A 125 -4.79 4.16 3.16
C ALA A 125 -3.49 3.90 2.38
N PHE A 126 -2.42 4.61 2.73
CA PHE A 126 -1.06 4.34 2.26
C PHE A 126 -0.59 2.92 2.60
N ALA A 127 -0.74 2.49 3.86
CA ALA A 127 -0.32 1.17 4.32
C ALA A 127 -1.04 0.05 3.55
N ALA A 128 -2.36 0.21 3.34
CA ALA A 128 -3.14 -0.75 2.55
C ALA A 128 -2.59 -0.88 1.12
N LYS A 129 -2.27 0.23 0.45
CA LYS A 129 -1.68 0.20 -0.89
C LYS A 129 -0.26 -0.34 -0.92
N LEU A 130 0.57 0.02 0.05
CA LEU A 130 1.92 -0.52 0.16
C LEU A 130 1.88 -2.05 0.35
N GLN A 131 0.92 -2.56 1.14
CA GLN A 131 0.74 -4.00 1.32
C GLN A 131 0.39 -4.72 0.01
N GLU A 132 -0.47 -4.13 -0.82
CA GLU A 132 -0.78 -4.66 -2.16
C GLU A 132 0.50 -4.78 -3.01
N PHE A 133 1.34 -3.76 -3.02
CA PHE A 133 2.58 -3.77 -3.82
C PHE A 133 3.66 -4.68 -3.26
N LEU A 134 3.75 -4.82 -1.94
CA LEU A 134 4.65 -5.79 -1.30
C LEU A 134 4.21 -7.23 -1.61
N ALA A 135 2.91 -7.52 -1.60
CA ALA A 135 2.37 -8.82 -1.99
C ALA A 135 2.64 -9.14 -3.47
N ALA A 136 2.61 -8.13 -4.34
CA ALA A 136 2.98 -8.27 -5.76
C ALA A 136 4.50 -8.27 -6.00
N GLY A 137 5.31 -7.83 -5.03
CA GLY A 137 6.76 -7.62 -5.17
C GLY A 137 7.15 -6.39 -6.01
N GLN A 138 6.18 -5.67 -6.58
CA GLN A 138 6.39 -4.53 -7.46
C GLN A 138 5.20 -3.58 -7.51
N THR A 139 5.45 -2.33 -7.90
CA THR A 139 4.42 -1.35 -8.26
C THR A 139 3.84 -1.62 -9.66
N PRO A 140 2.68 -1.02 -10.02
CA PRO A 140 2.14 -1.07 -11.38
C PRO A 140 3.11 -0.54 -12.45
N ALA A 141 4.01 0.37 -12.08
CA ALA A 141 5.06 0.90 -12.95
C ALA A 141 6.25 -0.06 -13.12
N GLY A 142 6.24 -1.23 -12.45
CA GLY A 142 7.29 -2.24 -12.51
C GLY A 142 8.48 -1.99 -11.57
N ALA A 143 8.45 -0.94 -10.74
CA ALA A 143 9.48 -0.74 -9.73
C ALA A 143 9.34 -1.77 -8.61
N ALA A 144 10.43 -2.46 -8.27
CA ALA A 144 10.48 -3.40 -7.15
C ALA A 144 10.20 -2.68 -5.82
N VAL A 145 9.50 -3.37 -4.91
CA VAL A 145 9.06 -2.79 -3.63
C VAL A 145 9.68 -3.57 -2.48
N SER A 146 10.26 -2.84 -1.52
CA SER A 146 10.82 -3.41 -0.30
C SER A 146 10.61 -2.46 0.88
N PHE A 147 10.21 -2.97 2.04
CA PHE A 147 9.92 -2.13 3.20
C PHE A 147 10.59 -2.69 4.46
N PRO A 148 11.92 -2.46 4.62
CA PRO A 148 12.68 -3.03 5.72
C PRO A 148 12.28 -2.37 7.05
N ALA A 149 12.24 -3.16 8.13
CA ALA A 149 11.96 -2.68 9.48
C ALA A 149 13.19 -2.21 10.27
N GLY A 150 14.39 -2.36 9.70
CA GLY A 150 15.61 -1.90 10.34
C GLY A 150 15.67 -0.39 10.48
N ASN A 151 16.50 0.10 11.40
CA ASN A 151 16.65 1.52 11.70
C ASN A 151 17.90 2.14 11.08
N SER A 152 18.63 1.40 10.22
CA SER A 152 19.80 1.96 9.55
C SER A 152 19.39 3.09 8.59
N LYS A 153 20.31 4.01 8.28
CA LYS A 153 20.08 5.07 7.28
C LYS A 153 19.65 4.46 5.95
N GLN A 154 20.24 3.34 5.57
CA GLN A 154 19.91 2.63 4.33
C GLN A 154 18.47 2.11 4.36
N ASP A 155 18.03 1.50 5.47
CA ASP A 155 16.64 1.02 5.60
C ASP A 155 15.64 2.17 5.52
N GLN A 156 15.95 3.30 6.18
CA GLN A 156 15.12 4.50 6.13
C GLN A 156 15.03 5.08 4.71
N ILE A 157 16.15 5.15 3.99
CA ILE A 157 16.17 5.60 2.58
C ILE A 157 15.34 4.66 1.70
N VAL A 158 15.47 3.33 1.88
CA VAL A 158 14.66 2.35 1.12
C VAL A 158 13.17 2.52 1.41
N ARG A 159 12.77 2.77 2.67
CA ARG A 159 11.37 3.07 3.00
C ARG A 159 10.88 4.37 2.37
N ILE A 160 11.70 5.42 2.33
CA ILE A 160 11.35 6.68 1.67
C ILE A 160 11.20 6.49 0.15
N ASP A 161 12.14 5.81 -0.49
CA ASP A 161 12.07 5.54 -1.93
C ASP A 161 10.83 4.71 -2.28
N THR A 162 10.57 3.69 -1.48
CA THR A 162 9.37 2.86 -1.60
C THR A 162 8.09 3.67 -1.38
N ALA A 163 8.08 4.60 -0.42
CA ALA A 163 6.94 5.49 -0.19
C ALA A 163 6.70 6.44 -1.36
N LEU A 164 7.75 7.00 -1.95
CA LEU A 164 7.65 7.86 -3.13
C LEU A 164 7.03 7.13 -4.32
N VAL A 165 7.52 5.92 -4.65
CA VAL A 165 6.96 5.15 -5.80
C VAL A 165 5.55 4.66 -5.52
N THR A 166 5.22 4.35 -4.27
CA THR A 166 3.87 3.97 -3.84
C THR A 166 2.91 5.13 -3.99
N LEU A 167 3.28 6.34 -3.55
CA LEU A 167 2.47 7.55 -3.71
C LEU A 167 2.23 7.88 -5.18
N GLN A 168 3.26 7.79 -6.03
CA GLN A 168 3.15 8.02 -7.48
C GLN A 168 2.26 6.99 -8.20
N SER A 169 2.03 5.83 -7.58
CA SER A 169 1.20 4.74 -8.11
C SER A 169 -0.07 4.50 -7.29
N PHE A 170 -0.44 5.44 -6.41
CA PHE A 170 -1.40 5.21 -5.33
C PHE A 170 -2.80 4.80 -5.82
N THR A 171 -3.21 5.25 -7.02
CA THR A 171 -4.51 4.86 -7.61
C THR A 171 -4.48 3.49 -8.29
N GLY A 172 -3.33 2.80 -8.30
CA GLY A 172 -3.12 1.53 -8.99
C GLY A 172 -2.75 1.69 -10.47
N GLN A 173 -2.59 2.92 -10.96
CA GLN A 173 -2.15 3.20 -12.33
C GLN A 173 -0.74 3.82 -12.33
N PRO A 174 0.14 3.44 -13.29
CA PRO A 174 1.47 4.05 -13.40
C PRO A 174 1.39 5.56 -13.61
N GLY A 175 2.06 6.33 -12.75
CA GLY A 175 2.15 7.79 -12.88
C GLY A 175 0.87 8.55 -12.53
N VAL A 176 -0.18 7.86 -12.05
CA VAL A 176 -1.40 8.47 -11.57
C VAL A 176 -1.47 8.22 -10.07
N GLY A 177 -1.28 9.29 -9.30
CA GLY A 177 -1.17 9.21 -7.85
C GLY A 177 -0.82 10.55 -7.25
N CYS A 178 -0.27 10.53 -6.04
CA CYS A 178 0.19 11.73 -5.39
C CYS A 178 1.61 12.08 -5.88
N PRO A 179 1.82 13.29 -6.43
CA PRO A 179 3.16 13.72 -6.83
C PRO A 179 4.08 13.84 -5.61
N ALA A 180 5.40 13.78 -5.82
CA ALA A 180 6.38 13.90 -4.74
C ALA A 180 6.24 15.22 -3.95
N SER A 181 5.81 16.30 -4.61
CA SER A 181 5.45 17.59 -4.00
C SER A 181 4.25 17.53 -3.05
N SER A 182 3.57 16.38 -2.93
CA SER A 182 2.54 16.15 -1.91
C SER A 182 3.12 15.67 -0.58
N THR A 183 4.44 15.66 -0.44
CA THR A 183 5.14 15.25 0.78
C THR A 183 6.49 15.95 0.91
N THR A 184 7.14 15.82 2.07
CA THR A 184 8.52 16.27 2.33
C THR A 184 9.54 15.13 2.25
N LEU A 185 9.17 14.02 1.61
CA LEU A 185 9.99 12.79 1.60
C LEU A 185 11.34 12.97 0.89
N LEU A 186 11.40 13.81 -0.15
CA LEU A 186 12.66 14.11 -0.84
C LEU A 186 13.62 14.88 0.07
N GLU A 187 13.12 15.84 0.84
CA GLU A 187 13.89 16.57 1.84
C GLU A 187 14.38 15.65 2.95
N GLN A 188 13.53 14.75 3.45
CA GLN A 188 13.88 13.74 4.45
C GLN A 188 14.99 12.80 3.95
N LYS A 189 14.87 12.30 2.71
CA LYS A 189 15.91 11.46 2.09
C LYS A 189 17.23 12.21 2.01
N ARG A 190 17.20 13.47 1.56
CA ARG A 190 18.41 14.32 1.48
C ARG A 190 19.05 14.50 2.86
N ALA A 191 18.26 14.70 3.91
CA ALA A 191 18.78 14.82 5.28
C ALA A 191 19.49 13.54 5.74
N LEU A 192 18.93 12.37 5.44
CA LEU A 192 19.56 11.07 5.78
C LEU A 192 20.85 10.78 4.99
N GLN A 193 20.98 11.33 3.79
CA GLN A 193 22.18 11.17 2.96
C GLN A 193 23.33 12.09 3.40
N GLN A 194 23.04 13.18 4.12
CA GLN A 194 24.03 14.18 4.53
C GLN A 194 24.51 14.00 5.98
N GLY A 195 23.69 13.39 6.84
CA GLY A 195 24.07 13.03 8.22
C GLY A 195 24.82 11.72 8.28
#